data_AF-D0YVJ5-F1
#
_entry.id   AF-D0YVJ5-F1
#
_cell.length_a   1.000
_cell.length_b   1.000
_cell.length_c   1.000
_cell.angle_alpha   90.00
_cell.angle_beta   90.00
_cell.angle_gamma   90.00
#
_symmetry.space_group_name_H-M   'P 1'
#
loop_
_entity.id
_entity.type
_entity.pdbx_description
1 polymer ?
#
loop_
_entity_poly.entity_id
_entity_poly.type
_entity_poly.pdbx_seq_one_letter_code
_entity_poly.pdbx_strand_id
1 'polypeptide(L)'
;MSATFIEGALFAANSNPKPMEPEVWLPELLGSDVALSDDDKTLILNHFELQYRTVKAGEYQLDPTLVWAEENRANLAQFAQGFLSVWQHIEPNWAEQPINDGTMRMLSALLTTLMLLVDEEETRAQMQEAGIDAMPELEILCQQLSLMLTEVMMAGDELQIGAGAQAVNPFKDVGRNDACPCGSGKKFKQCCGK
;
A
#
# COMPACT_ATOMS: atom_id res chain seq x y z
N MET A 1 14.39 6.09 -0.12
CA MET A 1 14.02 4.70 -0.49
C MET A 1 13.86 4.59 -2.01
N SER A 2 13.84 3.38 -2.58
CA SER A 2 13.57 3.21 -4.03
C SER A 2 12.12 3.56 -4.36
N ALA A 3 11.81 3.87 -5.63
CA ALA A 3 10.44 4.11 -6.07
C ALA A 3 9.53 2.90 -5.79
N THR A 4 10.08 1.69 -5.98
CA THR A 4 9.40 0.42 -5.74
C THR A 4 9.05 0.19 -4.27
N PHE A 5 9.95 0.56 -3.36
CA PHE A 5 9.66 0.56 -1.92
C PHE A 5 8.53 1.53 -1.58
N ILE A 6 8.59 2.76 -2.10
CA ILE A 6 7.56 3.78 -1.86
C ILE A 6 6.19 3.28 -2.35
N GLU A 7 6.14 2.64 -3.53
CA GLU A 7 4.89 2.08 -4.07
C GLU A 7 4.21 1.09 -3.11
N GLY A 8 4.98 0.16 -2.54
CA GLY A 8 4.46 -0.81 -1.57
C GLY A 8 3.95 -0.15 -0.29
N ALA A 9 4.70 0.81 0.25
CA ALA A 9 4.32 1.56 1.43
C ALA A 9 3.02 2.37 1.23
N LEU A 10 2.84 2.98 0.05
CA LEU A 10 1.60 3.67 -0.28
C LEU A 10 0.41 2.72 -0.39
N PHE A 11 0.62 1.52 -0.96
CA PHE A 11 -0.43 0.51 -1.04
C PHE A 11 -0.91 0.06 0.34
N ALA A 12 0.02 -0.16 1.27
CA ALA A 12 -0.32 -0.47 2.65
C ALA A 12 -1.10 0.68 3.28
N ALA A 13 -0.63 1.93 3.15
CA ALA A 13 -1.33 3.10 3.69
C ALA A 13 -2.76 3.24 3.14
N ASN A 14 -2.96 3.02 1.83
CA ASN A 14 -4.27 3.04 1.16
C ASN A 14 -5.16 1.85 1.53
N SER A 15 -4.58 0.80 2.10
CA SER A 15 -5.28 -0.40 2.56
C SER A 15 -5.67 -0.32 4.05
N ASN A 16 -5.48 0.82 4.72
CA ASN A 16 -5.88 0.96 6.12
C ASN A 16 -7.42 1.03 6.24
N PRO A 17 -8.07 0.20 7.08
CA PRO A 17 -9.53 0.20 7.22
C PRO A 17 -10.07 1.34 8.10
N LYS A 18 -9.19 2.23 8.55
CA LYS A 18 -9.52 3.43 9.32
C LYS A 18 -8.77 4.63 8.72
N PRO A 19 -9.29 5.86 8.87
CA PRO A 19 -8.52 7.03 8.46
C PRO A 19 -7.24 7.13 9.28
N MET A 20 -6.15 7.48 8.61
CA MET A 20 -4.84 7.67 9.22
C MET A 20 -4.19 8.91 8.62
N GLU A 21 -3.69 9.79 9.49
CA GLU A 21 -2.94 10.96 9.06
C GLU A 21 -1.60 10.52 8.42
N PRO A 22 -1.16 11.15 7.32
CA PRO A 22 0.08 10.78 6.65
C PRO A 22 1.32 10.77 7.54
N GLU A 23 1.34 11.61 8.57
CA GLU A 23 2.45 11.70 9.53
C GLU A 23 2.73 10.40 10.29
N VAL A 24 1.77 9.46 10.31
CA VAL A 24 1.95 8.14 10.94
C VAL A 24 2.85 7.24 10.09
N TRP A 25 2.70 7.24 8.76
CA TRP A 25 3.38 6.30 7.87
C TRP A 25 4.45 6.95 6.97
N LEU A 26 4.39 8.26 6.73
CA LEU A 26 5.41 9.00 5.97
C LEU A 26 6.84 8.80 6.52
N PRO A 27 7.08 8.68 7.84
CA PRO A 27 8.41 8.38 8.37
C PRO A 27 9.03 7.08 7.84
N GLU A 28 8.22 6.09 7.44
CA GLU A 28 8.71 4.83 6.88
C GLU A 28 9.37 5.00 5.51
N LEU A 29 9.02 6.07 4.79
CA LEU A 29 9.61 6.39 3.48
C LEU A 29 11.00 7.04 3.60
N LEU A 30 11.37 7.43 4.82
CA LEU A 30 12.62 8.09 5.13
C LEU A 30 13.65 7.06 5.59
N GLY A 31 14.90 7.25 5.15
CA GLY A 31 16.02 6.64 5.86
C GLY A 31 16.22 7.35 7.19
N SER A 32 16.83 6.69 8.17
CA SER A 32 17.22 7.31 9.44
C SER A 32 17.94 8.65 9.20
N ASP A 33 17.44 9.71 9.85
CA ASP A 33 17.95 11.10 9.84
C ASP A 33 17.67 12.00 8.62
N VAL A 34 16.72 11.67 7.74
CA VAL A 34 16.31 12.55 6.64
C VAL A 34 14.90 13.08 6.86
N ALA A 35 14.69 14.40 6.78
CA ALA A 35 13.35 14.99 6.70
C ALA A 35 12.90 15.08 5.24
N LEU A 36 11.65 14.72 4.93
CA LEU A 36 11.06 14.95 3.62
C LEU A 36 10.96 16.46 3.37
N SER A 37 11.36 16.91 2.18
CA SER A 37 11.02 18.26 1.76
C SER A 37 9.50 18.39 1.55
N ASP A 38 8.98 19.61 1.64
CA ASP A 38 7.55 19.86 1.37
C ASP A 38 7.16 19.45 -0.07
N ASP A 39 8.09 19.59 -1.02
CA ASP A 39 7.90 19.16 -2.41
C ASP A 39 7.85 17.63 -2.54
N ASP A 40 8.73 16.89 -1.86
CA ASP A 40 8.71 15.43 -1.87
C ASP A 40 7.45 14.88 -1.19
N LYS A 41 7.09 15.44 -0.02
CA LYS A 41 5.85 15.09 0.70
C LYS A 41 4.65 15.30 -0.22
N THR A 42 4.63 16.43 -0.91
CA THR A 42 3.62 16.75 -1.91
C THR A 42 3.56 15.68 -3.01
N LEU A 43 4.67 15.35 -3.67
CA LEU A 43 4.69 14.34 -4.73
C LEU A 43 4.18 12.98 -4.25
N ILE A 44 4.62 12.55 -3.07
CA ILE A 44 4.19 11.29 -2.42
C ILE A 44 2.67 11.29 -2.19
N LEU A 45 2.11 12.37 -1.65
CA LEU A 45 0.67 12.45 -1.35
C LEU A 45 -0.19 12.51 -2.62
N ASN A 46 0.32 13.09 -3.71
CA ASN A 46 -0.39 13.02 -4.99
C ASN A 46 -0.36 11.62 -5.59
N HIS A 47 0.76 10.91 -5.44
CA HIS A 47 0.88 9.54 -5.90
C HIS A 47 0.00 8.59 -5.08
N PHE A 48 -0.06 8.77 -3.75
CA PHE A 48 -0.99 8.10 -2.85
C PHE A 48 -2.45 8.25 -3.31
N GLU A 49 -2.87 9.47 -3.61
CA GLU A 49 -4.23 9.77 -4.08
C GLU A 49 -4.50 9.21 -5.49
N LEU A 50 -3.52 9.25 -6.39
CA LEU A 50 -3.63 8.69 -7.74
C LEU A 50 -3.79 7.16 -7.69
N GLN A 51 -2.97 6.49 -6.89
CA GLN A 51 -3.06 5.05 -6.65
C GLN A 51 -4.44 4.69 -6.12
N TYR A 52 -4.93 5.38 -5.08
CA TYR A 52 -6.26 5.17 -4.54
C TYR A 52 -7.36 5.30 -5.62
N ARG A 53 -7.34 6.41 -6.38
CA ARG A 53 -8.34 6.68 -7.43
C ARG A 53 -8.33 5.63 -8.54
N THR A 54 -7.17 5.21 -9.01
CA THR A 54 -7.04 4.24 -10.09
C THR A 54 -7.52 2.85 -9.66
N VAL A 55 -7.23 2.43 -8.42
CA VAL A 55 -7.76 1.19 -7.86
C VAL A 55 -9.28 1.26 -7.74
N LYS A 56 -9.82 2.35 -7.18
CA LYS A 56 -11.28 2.57 -7.07
C LYS A 56 -11.99 2.57 -8.42
N ALA A 57 -11.32 3.02 -9.48
CA ALA A 57 -11.87 3.02 -10.84
C ALA A 57 -11.75 1.67 -11.56
N GLY A 58 -11.05 0.68 -10.99
CA GLY A 58 -10.72 -0.58 -11.66
C GLY A 58 -9.72 -0.41 -12.81
N GLU A 59 -8.97 0.70 -12.80
CA GLU A 59 -7.99 1.07 -13.84
C GLU A 59 -6.55 0.80 -13.40
N TYR A 60 -6.33 0.43 -12.13
CA TYR A 60 -5.01 0.13 -11.62
C TYR A 60 -4.38 -1.06 -12.35
N GLN A 61 -3.12 -0.88 -12.73
CA GLN A 61 -2.28 -1.92 -13.29
C GLN A 61 -0.98 -1.94 -12.52
N LEU A 62 -0.59 -3.13 -12.07
CA LEU A 62 0.70 -3.34 -11.44
C LEU A 62 1.81 -3.03 -12.45
N ASP A 63 2.84 -2.30 -12.02
CA ASP A 63 3.98 -1.98 -12.88
C ASP A 63 4.60 -3.28 -13.43
N PRO A 64 5.00 -3.36 -14.70
CA PRO A 64 5.63 -4.57 -15.27
C PRO A 64 6.88 -5.04 -14.51
N THR A 65 7.58 -4.14 -13.81
CA THR A 65 8.72 -4.45 -12.94
C THR A 65 8.33 -5.08 -11.61
N LEU A 66 7.03 -5.11 -11.31
CA LEU A 66 6.40 -5.73 -10.14
C LEU A 66 5.58 -6.98 -10.50
N VAL A 67 5.72 -7.49 -11.72
CA VAL A 67 5.17 -8.80 -12.12
C VAL A 67 6.23 -9.88 -11.90
N TRP A 68 5.81 -11.08 -11.49
CA TRP A 68 6.71 -12.20 -11.29
C TRP A 68 7.59 -12.47 -12.52
N ALA A 69 8.89 -12.30 -12.32
CA ALA A 69 9.97 -12.68 -13.22
C ALA A 69 11.26 -12.71 -12.38
N GLU A 70 12.22 -13.58 -12.71
CA GLU A 70 13.45 -13.72 -11.91
C GLU A 70 14.23 -12.39 -11.88
N GLU A 71 14.25 -11.65 -12.99
CA GLU A 71 14.86 -10.32 -13.09
C GLU A 71 14.18 -9.24 -12.23
N ASN A 72 12.89 -9.43 -11.89
CA ASN A 72 12.10 -8.51 -11.10
C ASN A 72 12.11 -8.83 -9.61
N ARG A 73 12.74 -9.94 -9.19
CA ARG A 73 12.69 -10.42 -7.80
C ARG A 73 13.16 -9.37 -6.79
N ALA A 74 14.21 -8.61 -7.12
CA ALA A 74 14.69 -7.52 -6.28
C ALA A 74 13.67 -6.38 -6.12
N ASN A 75 12.93 -6.04 -7.19
CA ASN A 75 11.89 -5.02 -7.14
C ASN A 75 10.69 -5.49 -6.32
N LEU A 76 10.25 -6.73 -6.53
CA LEU A 76 9.18 -7.36 -5.74
C LEU A 76 9.52 -7.38 -4.24
N ALA A 77 10.77 -7.73 -3.88
CA ALA A 77 11.24 -7.68 -2.50
C ALA A 77 11.23 -6.26 -1.93
N GLN A 78 11.66 -5.24 -2.68
CA GLN A 78 11.61 -3.84 -2.24
C GLN A 78 10.18 -3.35 -2.03
N PHE A 79 9.25 -3.69 -2.94
CA PHE A 79 7.83 -3.41 -2.77
C PHE A 79 7.28 -4.05 -1.50
N ALA A 80 7.59 -5.33 -1.29
CA ALA A 80 7.14 -6.05 -0.11
C ALA A 80 7.69 -5.44 1.19
N GLN A 81 8.97 -5.04 1.21
CA GLN A 81 9.57 -4.32 2.34
C GLN A 81 8.83 -3.01 2.65
N GLY A 82 8.52 -2.21 1.63
CA GLY A 82 7.78 -0.96 1.81
C GLY A 82 6.37 -1.18 2.32
N PHE A 83 5.66 -2.18 1.78
CA PHE A 83 4.32 -2.53 2.27
C PHE A 83 4.37 -2.95 3.74
N LEU A 84 5.28 -3.86 4.09
CA LEU A 84 5.40 -4.40 5.46
C LEU A 84 5.89 -3.35 6.47
N SER A 85 6.68 -2.36 6.04
CA SER A 85 7.11 -1.27 6.93
C SER A 85 5.95 -0.35 7.33
N VAL A 86 4.95 -0.16 6.48
CA VAL A 86 3.71 0.55 6.85
C VAL A 86 2.71 -0.37 7.53
N TRP A 87 2.71 -1.67 7.19
CA TRP A 87 1.78 -2.66 7.73
C TRP A 87 1.76 -2.69 9.27
N GLN A 88 2.92 -2.57 9.92
CA GLN A 88 3.03 -2.54 11.40
C GLN A 88 2.15 -1.46 12.07
N HIS A 89 1.84 -0.37 11.35
CA HIS A 89 1.02 0.73 11.86
C HIS A 89 -0.48 0.50 11.67
N ILE A 90 -0.85 -0.30 10.66
CA ILE A 90 -2.24 -0.49 10.24
C ILE A 90 -2.79 -1.87 10.63
N GLU A 91 -1.93 -2.84 10.93
CA GLU A 91 -2.33 -4.17 11.39
C GLU A 91 -3.29 -4.14 12.58
N PRO A 92 -3.07 -3.32 13.63
CA PRO A 92 -4.04 -3.22 14.74
C PRO A 92 -5.42 -2.73 14.26
N ASN A 93 -5.45 -1.85 13.26
CA ASN A 93 -6.71 -1.34 12.71
C ASN A 93 -7.49 -2.40 11.95
N TRP A 94 -6.81 -3.40 11.36
CA TRP A 94 -7.42 -4.57 10.72
C TRP A 94 -7.89 -5.60 11.76
N ALA A 95 -7.10 -5.86 12.79
CA ALA A 95 -7.42 -6.85 13.83
C ALA A 95 -8.73 -6.55 14.58
N GLU A 96 -9.12 -5.27 14.64
CA GLU A 96 -10.35 -4.83 15.29
C GLU A 96 -11.61 -4.91 14.39
N GLN A 97 -11.45 -5.23 13.10
CA GLN A 97 -12.57 -5.17 12.13
C GLN A 97 -13.30 -6.50 12.00
N PRO A 98 -14.63 -6.47 11.85
CA PRO A 98 -15.40 -7.66 11.47
C PRO A 98 -15.26 -7.91 9.96
N ILE A 99 -14.18 -8.58 9.55
CA ILE A 99 -13.97 -8.98 8.16
C ILE A 99 -14.57 -10.35 7.85
N ASN A 100 -15.05 -10.55 6.62
CA ASN A 100 -15.55 -11.84 6.16
C ASN A 100 -14.40 -12.79 5.76
N ASP A 101 -14.69 -14.09 5.63
CA ASP A 101 -13.71 -15.12 5.26
C ASP A 101 -13.00 -14.86 3.92
N GLY A 102 -13.67 -14.21 2.97
CA GLY A 102 -13.09 -13.82 1.69
C GLY A 102 -11.95 -12.81 1.87
N THR A 103 -12.25 -11.69 2.54
CA THR A 103 -11.28 -10.65 2.88
C THR A 103 -10.14 -11.20 3.73
N MET A 104 -10.44 -12.01 4.76
CA MET A 104 -9.43 -12.62 5.61
C MET A 104 -8.45 -13.50 4.81
N ARG A 105 -8.95 -14.29 3.86
CA ARG A 105 -8.09 -15.10 2.98
C ARG A 105 -7.24 -14.26 2.04
N MET A 106 -7.81 -13.22 1.41
CA MET A 106 -7.05 -12.31 0.55
C MET A 106 -5.95 -11.59 1.31
N LEU A 107 -6.27 -11.08 2.51
CA LEU A 107 -5.29 -10.42 3.35
C LEU A 107 -4.18 -11.38 3.79
N SER A 108 -4.54 -12.58 4.28
CA SER A 108 -3.56 -13.58 4.70
C SER A 108 -2.66 -14.03 3.55
N ALA A 109 -3.23 -14.22 2.35
CA ALA A 109 -2.48 -14.58 1.16
C ALA A 109 -1.54 -13.44 0.73
N LEU A 110 -1.99 -12.18 0.75
CA LEU A 110 -1.16 -11.03 0.46
C LEU A 110 0.03 -10.96 1.41
N LEU A 111 -0.21 -10.96 2.73
CA LEU A 111 0.86 -10.87 3.73
C LEU A 111 1.85 -12.03 3.61
N THR A 112 1.37 -13.25 3.41
CA THR A 112 2.23 -14.42 3.18
C THR A 112 3.10 -14.23 1.95
N THR A 113 2.53 -13.72 0.85
CA THR A 113 3.28 -13.42 -0.38
C THR A 113 4.37 -12.40 -0.13
N LEU A 114 4.06 -11.31 0.58
CA LEU A 114 5.02 -10.25 0.86
C LEU A 114 6.12 -10.73 1.81
N MET A 115 5.80 -11.50 2.85
CA MET A 115 6.80 -12.08 3.76
C MET A 115 7.77 -13.02 3.00
N LEU A 116 7.24 -13.89 2.13
CA LEU A 116 8.07 -14.75 1.27
C LEU A 116 8.96 -13.96 0.30
N LEU A 117 8.49 -12.80 -0.18
CA LEU A 117 9.29 -11.91 -1.04
C LEU A 117 10.42 -11.20 -0.28
N VAL A 118 10.23 -10.94 1.02
CA VAL A 118 11.25 -10.30 1.87
C VAL A 118 12.27 -11.31 2.37
N ASP A 119 11.82 -12.40 2.97
CA ASP A 119 12.65 -13.49 3.46
C ASP A 119 11.95 -14.83 3.25
N GLU A 120 12.28 -15.47 2.13
CA GLU A 120 11.69 -16.75 1.77
C GLU A 120 12.13 -17.87 2.74
N GLU A 121 13.39 -17.88 3.18
CA GLU A 121 13.91 -18.95 4.03
C GLU A 121 13.25 -18.92 5.41
N GLU A 122 13.25 -17.75 6.05
CA GLU A 122 12.64 -17.56 7.36
C GLU A 122 11.14 -17.82 7.33
N THR A 123 10.42 -17.25 6.35
CA THR A 123 8.96 -17.42 6.25
C THR A 123 8.60 -18.90 6.06
N ARG A 124 9.35 -19.63 5.23
CA ARG A 124 9.11 -21.07 5.03
C ARG A 124 9.40 -21.87 6.30
N ALA A 125 10.42 -21.52 7.07
CA ALA A 125 10.72 -22.16 8.36
C ALA A 125 9.58 -21.93 9.37
N GLN A 126 9.07 -20.70 9.50
CA GLN A 126 7.95 -20.38 10.38
C GLN A 126 6.67 -21.13 9.99
N MET A 127 6.39 -21.27 8.68
CA MET A 127 5.24 -22.06 8.19
C MET A 127 5.37 -23.54 8.55
N GLN A 128 6.57 -24.12 8.45
CA GLN A 128 6.83 -25.50 8.85
C GLN A 128 6.66 -25.71 10.35
N GLU A 129 7.16 -24.79 11.18
CA GLU A 129 6.97 -24.82 12.63
C GLU A 129 5.49 -24.74 13.03
N ALA A 130 4.70 -23.97 12.27
CA ALA A 130 3.25 -23.89 12.44
C ALA A 130 2.48 -25.12 11.92
N GLY A 131 3.16 -26.13 11.37
CA GLY A 131 2.55 -27.36 10.86
C GLY A 131 1.84 -27.19 9.51
N ILE A 132 2.24 -26.21 8.71
CA ILE A 132 1.68 -25.97 7.37
C ILE A 132 2.48 -26.78 6.33
N ASP A 133 2.00 -27.97 6.00
CA ASP A 133 2.69 -28.90 5.09
C ASP A 133 2.58 -28.51 3.60
N ALA A 134 1.49 -27.81 3.23
CA ALA A 134 1.23 -27.40 1.85
C ALA A 134 1.71 -25.96 1.64
N MET A 135 2.99 -25.82 1.32
CA MET A 135 3.56 -24.51 1.14
C MET A 135 3.27 -23.98 -0.27
N PRO A 136 2.62 -22.81 -0.41
CA PRO A 136 2.33 -22.26 -1.72
C PRO A 136 3.63 -21.90 -2.46
N GLU A 137 3.62 -22.10 -3.78
CA GLU A 137 4.71 -21.66 -4.64
C GLU A 137 4.65 -20.13 -4.77
N LEU A 138 5.80 -19.48 -4.57
CA LEU A 138 5.91 -18.01 -4.58
C LEU A 138 5.46 -17.43 -5.92
N GLU A 139 5.80 -18.07 -7.03
CA GLU A 139 5.35 -17.70 -8.37
C GLU A 139 3.83 -17.62 -8.47
N ILE A 140 3.12 -18.64 -7.99
CA ILE A 140 1.65 -18.72 -8.06
C ILE A 140 1.02 -17.58 -7.24
N LEU A 141 1.58 -17.29 -6.07
CA LEU A 141 1.15 -16.18 -5.22
C LEU A 141 1.40 -14.83 -5.91
N CYS A 142 2.57 -14.63 -6.48
CA CYS A 142 2.92 -13.38 -7.16
C CYS A 142 2.09 -13.14 -8.44
N GLN A 143 1.64 -14.19 -9.14
CA GLN A 143 0.69 -14.05 -10.26
C GLN A 143 -0.66 -13.45 -9.81
N GLN A 144 -1.03 -13.63 -8.54
CA GLN A 144 -2.26 -13.09 -7.96
C GLN A 144 -2.06 -11.75 -7.24
N LEU A 145 -0.83 -11.22 -7.19
CA LEU A 145 -0.47 -10.05 -6.38
C LEU A 145 -1.35 -8.83 -6.69
N SER A 146 -1.56 -8.51 -7.97
CA SER A 146 -2.39 -7.38 -8.40
C SER A 146 -3.84 -7.49 -7.89
N LEU A 147 -4.41 -8.71 -7.94
CA LEU A 147 -5.75 -8.97 -7.44
C LEU A 147 -5.80 -8.81 -5.92
N MET A 148 -4.87 -9.43 -5.20
CA MET A 148 -4.83 -9.36 -3.73
C MET A 148 -4.68 -7.92 -3.22
N LEU A 149 -3.81 -7.12 -3.86
CA LEU A 149 -3.64 -5.70 -3.54
C LEU A 149 -4.96 -4.93 -3.73
N THR A 150 -5.62 -5.13 -4.87
CA THR A 150 -6.89 -4.47 -5.19
C THR A 150 -7.98 -4.84 -4.19
N GLU A 151 -8.17 -6.14 -3.92
CA GLU A 151 -9.21 -6.64 -3.02
C GLU A 151 -8.99 -6.18 -1.57
N VAL A 152 -7.75 -6.20 -1.08
CA VAL A 152 -7.42 -5.75 0.27
C VAL A 152 -7.62 -4.24 0.41
N MET A 153 -7.21 -3.44 -0.58
CA MET A 153 -7.42 -1.99 -0.57
C MET A 153 -8.92 -1.64 -0.61
N MET A 154 -9.69 -2.31 -1.47
CA MET A 154 -11.14 -2.12 -1.57
C MET A 154 -11.85 -2.49 -0.27
N ALA A 155 -11.46 -3.60 0.37
CA ALA A 155 -12.02 -4.00 1.66
C ALA A 155 -11.68 -2.98 2.77
N GLY A 156 -10.46 -2.44 2.78
CA GLY A 156 -10.08 -1.36 3.70
C GLY A 156 -10.97 -0.13 3.52
N ASP A 157 -11.16 0.33 2.28
CA ASP A 157 -12.02 1.47 1.96
C ASP A 157 -13.48 1.25 2.37
N GLU A 158 -14.04 0.06 2.10
CA GLU A 158 -15.40 -0.28 2.49
C GLU A 158 -15.60 -0.21 4.01
N LEU A 159 -14.63 -0.69 4.78
CA LEU A 159 -14.64 -0.62 6.24
C LEU A 159 -14.56 0.83 6.73
N GLN A 160 -13.73 1.66 6.08
CA GLN A 160 -13.58 3.06 6.43
C GLN A 160 -14.89 3.85 6.17
N ILE A 161 -15.56 3.61 5.04
CA ILE A 161 -16.86 4.23 4.72
C ILE A 161 -17.95 3.71 5.66
N GLY A 162 -18.00 2.39 5.90
CA GLY A 162 -18.99 1.75 6.77
C GLY A 162 -18.89 2.19 8.23
N ALA A 163 -17.70 2.57 8.69
CA ALA A 163 -17.47 3.12 10.03
C ALA A 163 -17.92 4.59 10.18
N GLY A 164 -18.46 5.22 9.13
CA GLY A 164 -18.82 6.65 9.15
C GLY A 164 -17.61 7.56 9.30
N ALA A 165 -16.43 7.08 8.92
CA ALA A 165 -15.19 7.79 9.15
C ALA A 165 -15.05 8.94 8.14
N GLN A 166 -14.69 10.13 8.63
CA GLN A 166 -14.44 11.28 7.76
C GLN A 166 -13.12 11.06 7.03
N ALA A 167 -13.14 11.14 5.69
CA ALA A 167 -11.92 11.06 4.88
C ALA A 167 -10.92 12.12 5.34
N VAL A 168 -9.69 11.69 5.65
CA VAL A 168 -8.57 12.59 5.95
C VAL A 168 -8.16 13.24 4.64
N ASN A 169 -8.22 14.58 4.57
CA ASN A 169 -7.76 15.32 3.40
C ASN A 169 -6.28 15.68 3.59
N PRO A 170 -5.34 15.00 2.90
CA PRO A 170 -3.91 15.32 3.00
C PRO A 170 -3.58 16.72 2.46
N PHE A 171 -4.47 17.34 1.70
CA PHE A 171 -4.35 18.68 1.14
C PHE A 171 -5.17 19.72 1.90
N LYS A 172 -5.49 19.48 3.18
CA LYS A 172 -6.30 20.40 4.01
C LYS A 172 -5.76 21.84 4.05
N ASP A 173 -4.45 21.99 3.89
CA ASP A 173 -3.76 23.28 3.90
C ASP A 173 -3.51 23.87 2.49
N VAL A 174 -3.89 23.18 1.42
CA VAL A 174 -3.69 23.63 0.03
C VAL A 174 -4.88 24.48 -0.43
N GLY A 175 -4.61 25.73 -0.80
CA GLY A 175 -5.61 26.65 -1.29
C GLY A 175 -6.18 26.23 -2.64
N ARG A 176 -7.50 26.40 -2.82
CA ARG A 176 -8.23 26.01 -4.04
C ARG A 176 -7.66 26.60 -5.34
N ASN A 177 -7.00 27.77 -5.28
CA ASN A 177 -6.41 28.45 -6.43
C ASN A 177 -4.89 28.28 -6.54
N ASP A 178 -4.26 27.62 -5.59
CA ASP A 178 -2.80 27.43 -5.56
C ASP A 178 -2.37 26.49 -6.68
N ALA A 179 -1.07 26.49 -6.98
CA ALA A 179 -0.50 25.53 -7.89
C ALA A 179 -0.81 24.12 -7.38
N CYS A 180 -1.27 23.24 -8.27
CA CYS A 180 -1.64 21.89 -7.88
C CYS A 180 -0.38 21.15 -7.42
N PRO A 181 -0.40 20.53 -6.21
CA PRO A 181 0.76 19.86 -5.65
C PRO A 181 1.31 18.75 -6.57
N CYS A 182 0.50 18.15 -7.44
CA CYS A 182 0.92 17.05 -8.35
C CYS A 182 1.90 17.42 -9.47
N GLY A 183 2.45 18.64 -9.49
CA GLY A 183 3.40 19.07 -10.52
C GLY A 183 2.77 19.32 -11.90
N SER A 184 1.44 19.26 -12.05
CA SER A 184 0.76 19.44 -13.34
C SER A 184 0.81 20.87 -13.91
N GLY A 185 1.26 21.85 -13.13
CA GLY A 185 1.22 23.28 -13.47
C GLY A 185 -0.18 23.91 -13.50
N LYS A 186 -1.24 23.13 -13.23
CA LYS A 186 -2.63 23.62 -13.15
C LYS A 186 -2.94 24.13 -11.74
N LYS A 187 -4.03 24.90 -11.57
CA LYS A 187 -4.55 25.24 -10.22
C LYS A 187 -5.14 24.00 -9.54
N PHE A 188 -5.05 23.88 -8.21
CA PHE A 188 -5.52 22.71 -7.45
C PHE A 188 -6.96 22.30 -7.81
N LYS A 189 -7.90 23.27 -7.85
CA LYS A 189 -9.31 23.04 -8.25
C LYS A 189 -9.52 22.54 -9.69
N GLN A 190 -8.50 22.63 -10.53
CA GLN A 190 -8.56 22.20 -11.93
C GLN A 190 -7.84 20.86 -12.13
N CYS A 191 -7.32 20.26 -11.06
CA CYS A 191 -6.56 19.03 -11.07
C CYS A 191 -6.96 18.13 -9.88
N CYS A 192 -6.11 17.96 -8.85
CA CYS A 192 -6.36 17.00 -7.76
C CYS A 192 -7.51 17.41 -6.83
N GLY A 193 -7.86 18.70 -6.75
CA GLY A 193 -8.98 19.22 -5.98
C GLY A 193 -10.32 19.22 -6.73
N LYS A 194 -10.43 18.46 -7.81
CA LYS A 194 -11.70 18.12 -8.47
C LYS A 194 -12.34 16.92 -7.82
#